data_AF-A0A8T5RHA5-F1
#
_entry.id   AF-A0A8T5RHA5-F1
#
_cell.length_a   1.000
_cell.length_b   1.000
_cell.length_c   1.000
_cell.angle_alpha   90.00
_cell.angle_beta   90.00
_cell.angle_gamma   90.00
#
_symmetry.space_group_name_H-M   'P 1'
#
loop_
_entity.id
_entity.type
_entity.pdbx_description
1 polymer ?
#
loop_
_entity_poly.entity_id
_entity_poly.type
_entity_poly.pdbx_seq_one_letter_code
_entity_poly.pdbx_strand_id
1 'polypeptide(L)'
;MVKMSRLLKKKTAYIIIGISIACLILGPVLGLLLDKITIYDKKTEHIYEDSSSGLTKAFAQPVTLSKDQKLIVEISEFYPNTSITVKIIAKSIYDQAYSLNSTPGGISGLWFVYSEFGWGTTPAGSTDDATALSLPGSGIYFYIEFMGDRVGDSLISWPGDYFVIVYGTNSGPASVRDVYFDISIKVDGPGETLNNLLLVVGALILVAYAMLALVSILKANYLRG
;
A
#
# COMPACT_ATOMS: atom_id res chain seq x y z
N MET A 1 -10.16 -0.31 57.22
CA MET A 1 -10.62 -0.19 55.81
C MET A 1 -9.86 0.82 54.94
N VAL A 2 -9.17 1.82 55.47
CA VAL A 2 -8.53 2.91 54.68
C VAL A 2 -7.32 2.46 53.82
N LYS A 3 -6.52 1.48 54.27
CA LYS A 3 -5.30 1.01 53.55
C LYS A 3 -5.59 0.31 52.21
N MET A 4 -6.69 -0.43 52.11
CA MET A 4 -7.04 -1.19 50.90
C MET A 4 -7.38 -0.26 49.72
N SER A 5 -8.05 0.87 50.00
CA SER A 5 -8.41 1.88 49.00
C SER A 5 -7.20 2.61 48.38
N ARG A 6 -6.14 2.88 49.17
CA ARG A 6 -4.90 3.51 48.67
C ARG A 6 -4.08 2.56 47.80
N LEU A 7 -4.06 1.28 48.13
CA LEU A 7 -3.35 0.24 47.37
C LEU A 7 -4.01 -0.01 46.01
N LEU A 8 -5.34 -0.07 45.97
CA LEU A 8 -6.12 -0.13 44.73
C LEU A 8 -5.86 1.09 43.84
N LYS A 9 -5.89 2.31 44.38
CA LYS A 9 -5.58 3.54 43.62
C LYS A 9 -4.18 3.56 43.02
N LYS A 10 -3.16 3.05 43.74
CA LYS A 10 -1.80 2.93 43.22
C LYS A 10 -1.70 1.90 42.08
N LYS A 11 -2.32 0.73 42.24
CA LYS A 11 -2.34 -0.30 41.18
C LYS A 11 -3.01 0.21 39.91
N THR A 12 -4.16 0.89 40.04
CA THR A 12 -4.87 1.49 38.89
C THR A 12 -4.02 2.56 38.20
N ALA A 13 -3.31 3.40 38.95
CA ALA A 13 -2.39 4.39 38.38
C ALA A 13 -1.25 3.76 37.55
N TYR A 14 -0.61 2.70 38.06
CA TYR A 14 0.42 1.99 37.31
C TYR A 14 -0.11 1.34 36.03
N ILE A 15 -1.34 0.81 36.06
CA ILE A 15 -1.99 0.24 34.88
C ILE A 15 -2.24 1.33 33.83
N ILE A 16 -2.77 2.49 34.22
CA ILE A 16 -3.06 3.61 33.31
C ILE A 16 -1.77 4.12 32.64
N ILE A 17 -0.72 4.34 33.44
CA ILE A 17 0.59 4.77 32.92
C ILE A 17 1.18 3.69 32.02
N GLY A 18 1.06 2.41 32.40
CA GLY A 18 1.53 1.28 31.60
C GLY A 18 0.86 1.20 30.23
N ILE A 19 -0.47 1.39 30.16
CA ILE A 19 -1.23 1.44 28.89
C ILE A 19 -0.77 2.61 28.03
N SER A 20 -0.57 3.80 28.61
CA SER A 20 -0.08 4.96 27.87
C SER A 20 1.30 4.72 27.25
N ILE A 21 2.25 4.20 28.04
CA ILE A 21 3.59 3.87 27.54
C ILE A 21 3.51 2.80 26.45
N ALA A 22 2.66 1.79 26.63
CA ALA A 22 2.42 0.77 25.61
C ALA A 22 1.89 1.40 24.31
N CYS A 23 0.91 2.31 24.37
CA CYS A 23 0.42 3.02 23.18
C CYS A 23 1.52 3.84 22.49
N LEU A 24 2.37 4.53 23.27
CA LEU A 24 3.46 5.36 22.72
C LEU A 24 4.56 4.53 22.05
N ILE A 25 4.81 3.30 22.52
CA ILE A 25 5.80 2.38 21.93
C ILE A 25 5.19 1.62 20.75
N LEU A 26 3.97 1.11 20.91
CA LEU A 26 3.29 0.30 19.89
C LEU A 26 2.85 1.14 18.69
N GLY A 27 2.57 2.44 18.87
CA GLY A 27 2.20 3.35 17.79
C GLY A 27 3.19 3.34 16.63
N PRO A 28 4.47 3.70 16.85
CA PRO A 28 5.49 3.67 15.81
C PRO A 28 5.69 2.27 15.20
N VAL A 29 5.67 1.22 16.02
CA VAL A 29 5.89 -0.16 15.56
C VAL A 29 4.76 -0.61 14.63
N LEU A 30 3.51 -0.46 15.06
CA LEU A 30 2.34 -0.82 14.27
C LEU A 30 2.20 0.09 13.05
N GLY A 31 2.58 1.36 13.18
CA GLY A 31 2.61 2.31 12.08
C GLY A 31 3.50 1.85 10.95
N LEU A 32 4.75 1.47 11.26
CA LEU A 32 5.69 0.95 10.27
C LEU A 32 5.24 -0.39 9.68
N LEU A 33 4.70 -1.29 10.51
CA LEU A 33 4.26 -2.61 10.05
C LEU A 33 3.02 -2.55 9.14
N LEU A 34 2.18 -1.54 9.30
CA LEU A 34 0.93 -1.37 8.56
C LEU A 34 0.99 -0.19 7.57
N ASP A 35 2.19 0.33 7.31
CA ASP A 35 2.42 1.41 6.35
C ASP A 35 2.03 0.99 4.93
N LYS A 36 2.23 -0.28 4.59
CA LYS A 36 1.84 -0.87 3.31
C LYS A 36 1.17 -2.22 3.51
N ILE A 37 0.06 -2.42 2.81
CA ILE A 37 -0.66 -3.70 2.78
C ILE A 37 -0.41 -4.34 1.43
N THR A 38 0.22 -5.51 1.44
CA THR A 38 0.36 -6.35 0.25
C THR A 38 -0.99 -7.00 -0.07
N ILE A 39 -1.56 -6.66 -1.21
CA ILE A 39 -2.83 -7.20 -1.72
C ILE A 39 -2.58 -8.48 -2.54
N TYR A 40 -1.46 -8.51 -3.25
CA TYR A 40 -1.05 -9.64 -4.07
C TYR A 40 0.48 -9.77 -4.06
N ASP A 41 1.00 -10.98 -3.93
CA ASP A 41 2.44 -11.22 -4.03
C ASP A 41 2.71 -12.62 -4.58
N LYS A 42 3.41 -12.68 -5.70
CA LYS A 42 3.76 -13.94 -6.35
C LYS A 42 5.09 -13.83 -7.06
N LYS A 43 6.01 -14.71 -6.66
CA LYS A 43 7.37 -14.84 -7.22
C LYS A 43 7.45 -15.53 -8.56
N THR A 44 6.39 -16.20 -9.01
CA THR A 44 6.31 -16.72 -10.37
C THR A 44 4.84 -16.82 -10.71
N GLU A 45 4.33 -15.78 -11.35
CA GLU A 45 3.04 -15.80 -12.00
C GLU A 45 3.20 -16.33 -13.42
N HIS A 46 2.15 -16.96 -13.94
CA HIS A 46 2.11 -17.43 -15.32
C HIS A 46 0.84 -16.95 -16.01
N ILE A 47 1.00 -16.53 -17.26
CA ILE A 47 -0.08 -16.32 -18.22
C ILE A 47 0.31 -17.01 -19.52
N TYR A 48 -0.63 -17.15 -20.44
CA TYR A 48 -0.34 -17.65 -21.78
C TYR A 48 -0.05 -16.48 -22.73
N GLU A 49 0.74 -16.73 -23.78
CA GLU A 49 1.07 -15.75 -24.83
C GLU A 49 -0.17 -15.13 -25.50
N ASP A 50 -1.28 -15.86 -25.56
CA ASP A 50 -2.55 -15.37 -26.08
C ASP A 50 -3.29 -14.41 -25.13
N SER A 51 -2.73 -14.11 -23.95
CA SER A 51 -3.12 -13.00 -23.07
C SER A 51 -3.10 -11.65 -23.78
N SER A 52 -2.21 -11.48 -24.76
CA SER A 52 -2.15 -10.31 -25.63
C SER A 52 -3.37 -10.15 -26.54
N SER A 53 -4.15 -11.22 -26.77
CA SER A 53 -5.26 -11.27 -27.73
C SER A 53 -6.64 -11.04 -27.10
N GLY A 54 -6.77 -11.19 -25.78
CA GLY A 54 -8.06 -11.00 -25.10
C GLY A 54 -7.93 -10.87 -23.58
N LEU A 55 -8.67 -9.92 -23.01
CA LEU A 55 -8.59 -9.60 -21.59
C LEU A 55 -8.98 -10.75 -20.65
N THR A 56 -9.79 -11.70 -21.13
CA THR A 56 -10.16 -12.90 -20.34
C THR A 56 -8.98 -13.85 -20.07
N LYS A 57 -7.87 -13.69 -20.81
CA LYS A 57 -6.64 -14.49 -20.70
C LYS A 57 -5.49 -13.71 -20.09
N ALA A 58 -5.64 -12.41 -19.90
CA ALA A 58 -4.66 -11.58 -19.21
C ALA A 58 -4.77 -11.77 -17.70
N PHE A 59 -3.66 -11.59 -17.00
CA PHE A 59 -3.69 -11.44 -15.55
C PHE A 59 -4.41 -10.14 -15.20
N ALA A 60 -5.28 -10.17 -14.20
CA ALA A 60 -6.01 -9.00 -13.74
C ALA A 60 -6.23 -9.09 -12.23
N GLN A 61 -5.69 -8.12 -11.49
CA GLN A 61 -5.87 -8.01 -10.05
C GLN A 61 -6.71 -6.77 -9.71
N PRO A 62 -7.87 -6.91 -9.06
CA PRO A 62 -8.64 -5.78 -8.56
C PRO A 62 -7.91 -5.08 -7.42
N VAL A 63 -8.01 -3.75 -7.39
CA VAL A 63 -7.47 -2.88 -6.35
C VAL A 63 -8.47 -1.76 -6.08
N THR A 64 -8.73 -1.47 -4.80
CA THR A 64 -9.53 -0.31 -4.39
C THR A 64 -8.62 0.69 -3.71
N LEU A 65 -8.66 1.96 -4.15
CA LEU A 65 -7.95 3.06 -3.53
C LEU A 65 -8.93 4.00 -2.84
N SER A 66 -8.65 4.29 -1.57
CA SER A 66 -9.28 5.37 -0.82
C SER A 66 -8.52 6.68 -1.05
N LYS A 67 -9.07 7.76 -0.49
CA LYS A 67 -8.42 9.07 -0.51
C LYS A 67 -7.02 9.00 0.10
N ASP A 68 -6.08 9.63 -0.58
CA ASP A 68 -4.67 9.77 -0.24
C ASP A 68 -3.90 8.43 -0.17
N GLN A 69 -4.46 7.33 -0.72
CA GLN A 69 -3.75 6.06 -0.85
C GLN A 69 -3.01 5.94 -2.18
N LYS A 70 -1.79 5.41 -2.12
CA LYS A 70 -1.00 5.01 -3.29
C LYS A 70 -1.00 3.50 -3.50
N LEU A 71 -1.14 3.09 -4.75
CA LEU A 71 -0.85 1.77 -5.27
C LEU A 71 0.62 1.70 -5.68
N ILE A 72 1.29 0.62 -5.28
CA ILE A 72 2.65 0.28 -5.70
C ILE A 72 2.60 -1.11 -6.34
N VAL A 73 2.99 -1.18 -7.61
CA VAL A 73 3.21 -2.46 -8.30
C VAL A 73 4.71 -2.65 -8.46
N GLU A 74 5.23 -3.72 -7.88
CA GLU A 74 6.60 -4.19 -8.10
C GLU A 74 6.49 -5.33 -9.09
N ILE A 75 7.17 -5.22 -10.23
CA ILE A 75 7.07 -6.22 -11.28
C ILE A 75 8.42 -6.46 -11.94
N SER A 76 8.67 -7.70 -12.33
CA SER A 76 9.90 -8.05 -13.03
C SER A 76 9.73 -9.23 -13.96
N GLU A 77 10.55 -9.24 -15.00
CA GLU A 77 10.59 -10.28 -16.01
C GLU A 77 12.04 -10.73 -16.22
N PHE A 78 12.37 -11.92 -15.71
CA PHE A 78 13.70 -12.54 -15.84
C PHE A 78 13.72 -13.72 -16.82
N TYR A 79 12.60 -13.97 -17.50
CA TYR A 79 12.43 -15.15 -18.32
C TYR A 79 12.82 -14.86 -19.78
N PRO A 80 13.58 -15.76 -20.43
CA PRO A 80 14.03 -15.52 -21.80
C PRO A 80 12.86 -15.60 -22.78
N ASN A 81 12.90 -14.73 -23.79
CA ASN A 81 11.92 -14.64 -24.88
C ASN A 81 10.51 -14.18 -24.46
N THR A 82 10.28 -13.86 -23.19
CA THR A 82 9.01 -13.27 -22.77
C THR A 82 9.10 -11.75 -22.84
N SER A 83 7.96 -11.12 -23.12
CA SER A 83 7.76 -9.69 -22.87
C SER A 83 6.40 -9.48 -22.25
N ILE A 84 6.35 -8.79 -21.11
CA ILE A 84 5.10 -8.41 -20.46
C ILE A 84 4.82 -6.91 -20.57
N THR A 85 3.56 -6.56 -20.55
CA THR A 85 3.05 -5.19 -20.49
C THR A 85 2.06 -5.06 -19.36
N VAL A 86 2.28 -4.04 -18.53
CA VAL A 86 1.39 -3.67 -17.43
C VAL A 86 0.52 -2.49 -17.83
N LYS A 87 -0.76 -2.55 -17.48
CA LYS A 87 -1.70 -1.43 -17.56
C LYS A 87 -2.51 -1.33 -16.27
N ILE A 88 -2.89 -0.12 -15.92
CA ILE A 88 -3.87 0.13 -14.85
C ILE A 88 -5.10 0.75 -15.49
N ILE A 89 -6.29 0.22 -15.22
CA ILE A 89 -7.54 0.78 -15.74
C ILE A 89 -8.60 0.86 -14.66
N ALA A 90 -9.56 1.78 -14.83
CA ALA A 90 -10.75 1.85 -13.97
C ALA A 90 -11.61 0.59 -14.13
N LYS A 91 -12.27 0.16 -13.04
CA LYS A 91 -13.17 -1.00 -13.03
C LYS A 91 -14.26 -0.93 -14.10
N SER A 92 -14.85 0.23 -14.35
CA SER A 92 -15.88 0.41 -15.38
C SER A 92 -15.38 0.07 -16.79
N ILE A 93 -14.14 0.45 -17.10
CA ILE A 93 -13.48 0.12 -18.37
C ILE A 93 -13.12 -1.36 -18.41
N TYR A 94 -12.61 -1.92 -17.31
CA TYR A 94 -12.29 -3.34 -17.20
C TYR A 94 -13.52 -4.22 -17.45
N ASP A 95 -14.63 -3.98 -16.74
CA ASP A 95 -15.84 -4.80 -16.83
C ASP A 95 -16.37 -4.82 -18.27
N GLN A 96 -16.40 -3.64 -18.93
CA GLN A 96 -16.82 -3.53 -20.32
C GLN A 96 -15.86 -4.30 -21.24
N ALA A 97 -14.56 -4.04 -21.16
CA ALA A 97 -13.57 -4.67 -22.02
C ALA A 97 -13.49 -6.19 -21.81
N TYR A 98 -13.66 -6.66 -20.58
CA TYR A 98 -13.70 -8.08 -20.23
C TYR A 98 -14.92 -8.76 -20.85
N SER A 99 -16.10 -8.14 -20.75
CA SER A 99 -17.34 -8.66 -21.34
C SER A 99 -17.27 -8.82 -22.86
N LEU A 100 -16.52 -7.93 -23.53
CA LEU A 100 -16.27 -7.96 -24.96
C LEU A 100 -15.03 -8.79 -25.33
N ASN A 101 -14.32 -9.33 -24.34
CA ASN A 101 -13.01 -9.95 -24.46
C ASN A 101 -12.04 -9.13 -25.35
N SER A 102 -12.02 -7.81 -25.13
CA SER A 102 -11.23 -6.87 -25.92
C SER A 102 -9.74 -7.16 -25.79
N THR A 103 -9.00 -6.87 -26.84
CA THR A 103 -7.53 -6.96 -26.85
C THR A 103 -6.93 -5.94 -25.88
N PRO A 104 -6.13 -6.34 -24.87
CA PRO A 104 -5.59 -5.42 -23.86
C PRO A 104 -4.80 -4.25 -24.45
N GLY A 105 -4.10 -4.46 -25.57
CA GLY A 105 -3.37 -3.42 -26.29
C GLY A 105 -4.23 -2.24 -26.74
N GLY A 106 -5.50 -2.48 -27.10
CA GLY A 106 -6.44 -1.47 -27.59
C GLY A 106 -7.19 -0.70 -26.49
N ILE A 107 -7.02 -1.08 -25.21
CA ILE A 107 -7.65 -0.39 -24.08
C ILE A 107 -6.70 0.72 -23.59
N SER A 108 -7.17 1.95 -23.50
CA SER A 108 -6.39 3.05 -22.91
C SER A 108 -6.20 2.82 -21.41
N GLY A 109 -4.94 2.85 -20.97
CA GLY A 109 -4.60 2.81 -19.55
C GLY A 109 -4.78 4.18 -18.88
N LEU A 110 -4.77 4.17 -17.54
CA LEU A 110 -4.64 5.36 -16.72
C LEU A 110 -3.16 5.72 -16.55
N TRP A 111 -2.90 7.00 -16.34
CA TRP A 111 -1.54 7.49 -16.15
C TRP A 111 -0.96 7.02 -14.83
N PHE A 112 0.27 6.54 -14.86
CA PHE A 112 1.04 6.17 -13.67
C PHE A 112 2.48 6.62 -13.82
N VAL A 113 3.20 6.62 -12.70
CA VAL A 113 4.63 6.89 -12.66
C VAL A 113 5.34 5.56 -12.52
N TYR A 114 6.49 5.38 -13.17
CA TYR A 114 7.31 4.20 -12.95
C TYR A 114 8.80 4.55 -12.89
N SER A 115 9.58 3.64 -12.32
CA SER A 115 11.04 3.72 -12.30
C SER A 115 11.64 2.32 -12.28
N GLU A 116 12.89 2.20 -12.74
CA GLU A 116 13.69 1.01 -12.47
C GLU A 116 13.99 0.89 -10.97
N PHE A 117 14.20 -0.33 -10.50
CA PHE A 117 14.64 -0.59 -9.13
C PHE A 117 16.08 -0.10 -8.94
N GLY A 118 16.27 0.85 -8.02
CA GLY A 118 17.57 1.17 -7.46
C GLY A 118 17.58 0.87 -5.96
N TRP A 119 18.56 0.10 -5.50
CA TRP A 119 18.69 -0.20 -4.07
C TRP A 119 18.99 1.08 -3.29
N GLY A 120 18.14 1.42 -2.33
CA GLY A 120 18.26 2.66 -1.54
C GLY A 120 17.79 3.93 -2.25
N THR A 121 17.19 3.82 -3.45
CA THR A 121 16.55 4.94 -4.14
C THR A 121 15.04 4.80 -4.05
N THR A 122 14.34 5.87 -3.67
CA THR A 122 12.90 5.94 -3.90
C THR A 122 12.64 5.98 -5.40
N PRO A 123 11.50 5.47 -5.90
CA PRO A 123 11.07 5.68 -7.27
C PRO A 123 11.07 7.19 -7.55
N ALA A 124 12.13 7.68 -8.20
CA ALA A 124 12.14 9.03 -8.75
C ALA A 124 11.42 8.89 -10.07
N GLY A 125 10.20 9.44 -10.16
CA GLY A 125 9.34 9.30 -11.32
C GLY A 125 10.12 9.58 -12.59
N SER A 126 10.45 8.53 -13.34
CA SER A 126 11.42 8.63 -14.42
C SER A 126 10.75 8.80 -15.77
N THR A 127 9.44 9.07 -15.81
CA THR A 127 8.71 9.31 -17.05
C THR A 127 7.57 10.30 -16.91
N ASP A 128 7.45 11.09 -17.96
CA ASP A 128 6.23 11.83 -18.27
C ASP A 128 5.37 10.96 -19.16
N ASP A 129 4.15 10.70 -18.70
CA ASP A 129 3.07 10.18 -19.54
C ASP A 129 3.20 8.70 -19.93
N ALA A 130 3.12 7.80 -18.96
CA ALA A 130 2.91 6.37 -19.21
C ALA A 130 1.50 5.90 -18.81
N THR A 131 0.76 5.34 -19.78
CA THR A 131 -0.50 4.61 -19.55
C THR A 131 -0.32 3.09 -19.63
N ALA A 132 0.88 2.65 -20.04
CA ALA A 132 1.27 1.25 -20.14
C ALA A 132 2.79 1.16 -20.00
N LEU A 133 3.29 0.06 -19.43
CA LEU A 133 4.71 -0.22 -19.29
C LEU A 133 5.01 -1.61 -19.82
N SER A 134 5.71 -1.68 -20.95
CA SER A 134 6.28 -2.93 -21.44
C SER A 134 7.66 -3.13 -20.84
N LEU A 135 7.90 -4.25 -20.19
CA LEU A 135 9.20 -4.55 -19.59
C LEU A 135 10.19 -4.95 -20.69
N PRO A 136 11.44 -4.47 -20.63
CA PRO A 136 12.51 -4.97 -21.47
C PRO A 136 12.82 -6.43 -21.08
N GLY A 137 12.98 -7.31 -22.06
CA GLY A 137 13.28 -8.74 -21.87
C GLY A 137 14.67 -9.05 -21.29
N SER A 138 15.21 -8.17 -20.44
CA SER A 138 16.58 -8.22 -19.91
C SER A 138 16.66 -8.24 -18.38
N GLY A 139 15.63 -8.70 -17.67
CA GLY A 139 15.76 -8.97 -16.23
C GLY A 139 15.85 -7.71 -15.39
N ILE A 140 14.89 -6.80 -15.52
CA ILE A 140 14.86 -5.56 -14.74
C ILE A 140 13.62 -5.56 -13.85
N TYR A 141 13.81 -5.15 -12.59
CA TYR A 141 12.72 -4.87 -11.65
C TYR A 141 12.23 -3.44 -11.86
N PHE A 142 10.92 -3.27 -11.96
CA PHE A 142 10.26 -1.97 -12.05
C PHE A 142 9.32 -1.72 -10.88
N TYR A 143 9.26 -0.47 -10.47
CA TYR A 143 8.25 0.09 -9.59
C TYR A 143 7.27 0.90 -10.41
N ILE A 144 5.98 0.68 -10.21
CA ILE A 144 4.90 1.53 -10.71
C ILE A 144 4.19 2.13 -9.50
N GLU A 145 4.02 3.45 -9.49
CA GLU A 145 3.25 4.22 -8.53
C GLU A 145 1.99 4.80 -9.18
N PHE A 146 0.86 4.63 -8.50
CA PHE A 146 -0.44 5.10 -9.00
C PHE A 146 -1.32 5.56 -7.84
N MET A 147 -2.02 6.69 -8.00
CA MET A 147 -2.97 7.20 -6.99
C MET A 147 -4.37 7.44 -7.55
N GLY A 148 -4.62 7.06 -8.81
CA GLY A 148 -5.88 7.31 -9.51
C GLY A 148 -5.69 8.03 -10.84
N ASP A 149 -4.84 9.07 -10.88
CA ASP A 149 -4.45 9.78 -12.10
C ASP A 149 -3.16 10.61 -11.90
N ARG A 150 -2.77 11.38 -12.92
CA ARG A 150 -1.61 12.29 -12.91
C ARG A 150 -1.98 13.66 -13.53
N VAL A 151 -1.38 14.74 -13.04
CA VAL A 151 -1.34 16.05 -13.74
C VAL A 151 0.10 16.57 -13.73
N GLY A 152 0.71 16.70 -14.92
CA GLY A 152 2.16 16.91 -15.01
C GLY A 152 2.88 15.85 -14.17
N ASP A 153 3.92 16.19 -13.43
CA ASP A 153 4.74 15.15 -12.77
C ASP A 153 4.17 14.67 -11.44
N SER A 154 2.96 15.09 -11.09
CA SER A 154 2.34 14.84 -9.80
C SER A 154 1.23 13.78 -9.90
N LEU A 155 1.31 12.78 -9.02
CA LEU A 155 0.22 11.85 -8.80
C LEU A 155 -0.95 12.56 -8.13
N ILE A 156 -2.16 12.33 -8.64
CA ILE A 156 -3.41 12.82 -8.06
C ILE A 156 -4.11 11.67 -7.36
N SER A 157 -4.50 11.91 -6.11
CA SER A 157 -5.39 11.00 -5.41
C SER A 157 -6.80 11.06 -6.00
N TRP A 158 -7.14 10.04 -6.77
CA TRP A 158 -8.50 9.77 -7.22
C TRP A 158 -8.96 8.42 -6.64
N PRO A 159 -9.78 8.43 -5.59
CA PRO A 159 -10.33 7.20 -5.01
C PRO A 159 -11.20 6.46 -6.00
N GLY A 160 -11.16 5.13 -5.98
CA GLY A 160 -11.95 4.30 -6.88
C GLY A 160 -11.50 2.85 -6.92
N ASP A 161 -12.20 2.08 -7.75
CA ASP A 161 -11.87 0.69 -8.05
C ASP A 161 -11.13 0.60 -9.39
N TYR A 162 -10.01 -0.10 -9.38
CA TYR A 162 -9.08 -0.23 -10.48
C TYR A 162 -8.68 -1.70 -10.69
N PHE A 163 -8.11 -1.99 -11.85
CA PHE A 163 -7.48 -3.26 -12.17
C PHE A 163 -6.06 -3.06 -12.65
N VAL A 164 -5.13 -3.81 -12.06
CA VAL A 164 -3.77 -4.00 -12.60
C VAL A 164 -3.84 -5.17 -13.56
N ILE A 165 -3.58 -4.91 -14.84
CA ILE A 165 -3.59 -5.89 -15.91
C ILE A 165 -2.16 -6.17 -16.33
N VAL A 166 -1.81 -7.45 -16.47
CA VAL A 166 -0.56 -7.89 -17.09
C VAL A 166 -0.89 -8.85 -18.23
N TYR A 167 -0.36 -8.54 -19.41
CA TYR A 167 -0.45 -9.38 -20.61
C TYR A 167 0.91 -9.42 -21.29
N GLY A 168 1.17 -10.44 -22.08
CA GLY A 168 2.49 -10.57 -22.69
C GLY A 168 2.53 -11.50 -23.88
N THR A 169 3.72 -11.66 -24.42
CA THR A 169 4.03 -12.52 -25.56
C THR A 169 5.25 -13.38 -25.27
N ASN A 170 5.39 -14.52 -25.95
CA ASN A 170 6.58 -15.37 -25.85
C ASN A 170 7.15 -15.62 -27.25
N SER A 171 8.27 -14.99 -27.58
CA SER A 171 8.96 -15.14 -28.88
C SER A 171 9.80 -16.42 -28.98
N GLY A 172 9.63 -17.37 -28.05
CA GLY A 172 10.30 -18.67 -28.03
C GLY A 172 9.73 -19.66 -29.06
N PRO A 173 10.14 -20.94 -28.99
CA PRO A 173 9.58 -21.98 -29.85
C PRO A 173 8.06 -22.09 -29.68
N ALA A 174 7.31 -22.38 -30.75
CA ALA A 174 5.84 -22.43 -30.73
C ALA A 174 5.21 -23.43 -29.72
N SER A 175 6.00 -24.36 -29.18
CA SER A 175 5.63 -25.28 -28.11
C SER A 175 5.70 -24.66 -26.71
N VAL A 176 6.37 -23.53 -26.55
CA VAL A 176 6.54 -22.79 -25.28
C VAL A 176 5.69 -21.52 -25.38
N ARG A 177 4.52 -21.55 -24.74
CA ARG A 177 3.55 -20.44 -24.80
C ARG A 177 3.40 -19.71 -23.48
N ASP A 178 4.07 -20.20 -22.44
CA ASP A 178 3.95 -19.62 -21.12
C ASP A 178 4.76 -18.33 -21.04
N VAL A 179 4.17 -17.31 -20.43
CA VAL A 179 4.80 -16.04 -20.11
C VAL A 179 4.85 -15.96 -18.60
N TYR A 180 6.05 -15.78 -18.06
CA TYR A 180 6.30 -15.79 -16.63
C TYR A 180 6.79 -14.43 -16.15
N PHE A 181 6.36 -14.04 -14.96
CA PHE A 181 6.77 -12.79 -14.32
C PHE A 181 6.58 -12.85 -12.81
N ASP A 182 7.28 -11.98 -12.10
CA ASP A 182 7.10 -11.81 -10.65
C ASP A 182 6.31 -10.52 -10.46
N ILE A 183 5.34 -10.54 -9.55
CA ILE A 183 4.52 -9.37 -9.25
C ILE A 183 4.21 -9.26 -7.76
N SER A 184 4.32 -8.05 -7.23
CA SER A 184 3.84 -7.67 -5.90
C SER A 184 2.99 -6.41 -6.03
N ILE A 185 1.78 -6.44 -5.53
CA ILE A 185 0.83 -5.33 -5.56
C ILE A 185 0.55 -4.93 -4.11
N LYS A 186 0.88 -3.68 -3.79
CA LYS A 186 0.78 -3.11 -2.44
C LYS A 186 -0.04 -1.82 -2.49
N VAL A 187 -0.77 -1.54 -1.43
CA VAL A 187 -1.47 -0.26 -1.25
C VAL A 187 -1.05 0.33 0.09
N ASP A 188 -0.97 1.64 0.18
CA ASP A 188 -0.74 2.33 1.45
C ASP A 188 -1.76 1.87 2.49
N GLY A 189 -1.26 1.37 3.60
CA GLY A 189 -2.09 0.90 4.70
C GLY A 189 -2.46 2.03 5.66
N PRO A 190 -3.22 1.71 6.72
CA PRO A 190 -3.60 2.69 7.73
C PRO A 190 -2.44 3.05 8.68
N GLY A 191 -1.20 2.62 8.40
CA GLY A 191 -0.04 2.71 9.29
C GLY A 191 0.18 4.10 9.86
N GLU A 192 0.26 5.13 9.02
CA GLU A 192 0.42 6.52 9.48
C GLU A 192 -0.73 6.97 10.37
N THR A 193 -1.97 6.67 9.98
CA THR A 193 -3.17 7.02 10.75
C THR A 193 -3.17 6.32 12.12
N LEU A 194 -2.81 5.03 12.15
CA LEU A 194 -2.78 4.23 13.36
C LEU A 194 -1.65 4.68 14.30
N ASN A 195 -0.48 5.00 13.74
CA ASN A 195 0.64 5.58 14.49
C ASN A 195 0.20 6.87 15.18
N ASN A 196 -0.32 7.82 14.41
CA ASN A 196 -0.76 9.11 14.91
C ASN A 196 -1.86 8.95 15.97
N LEU A 197 -2.82 8.06 15.74
CA LEU A 197 -3.89 7.77 16.71
C LEU A 197 -3.33 7.23 18.03
N LEU A 198 -2.45 6.23 17.98
CA LEU A 198 -1.89 5.61 19.19
C LEU A 198 -0.98 6.58 19.96
N LEU A 199 -0.21 7.41 19.25
CA LEU A 199 0.60 8.47 19.86
C LEU A 199 -0.28 9.51 20.56
N VAL A 200 -1.34 9.99 19.90
CA VAL A 200 -2.27 10.97 20.48
C VAL A 200 -2.99 10.39 21.71
N VAL A 201 -3.50 9.16 21.62
CA VAL A 201 -4.15 8.49 22.76
C VAL A 201 -3.19 8.32 23.93
N GLY A 202 -1.96 7.84 23.66
CA GLY A 202 -0.92 7.69 24.68
C GLY A 202 -0.59 9.01 25.37
N ALA A 203 -0.41 10.09 24.60
CA ALA A 203 -0.10 11.43 25.12
C ALA A 203 -1.26 12.02 25.93
N LEU A 204 -2.50 11.90 25.47
CA LEU A 204 -3.70 12.39 26.17
C LEU A 204 -3.85 11.73 27.54
N ILE A 205 -3.57 10.43 27.65
CA ILE A 205 -3.61 9.72 28.94
C ILE A 205 -2.58 10.31 29.92
N LEU A 206 -1.36 10.61 29.47
CA LEU A 206 -0.33 11.22 30.32
C LEU A 206 -0.73 12.62 30.80
N VAL A 207 -1.23 13.45 29.88
CA VAL A 207 -1.63 14.83 30.21
C VAL A 207 -2.79 14.83 31.21
N ALA A 208 -3.82 14.01 30.97
CA ALA A 208 -4.95 13.89 31.88
C ALA A 208 -4.51 13.41 33.26
N TYR A 209 -3.61 12.42 33.31
CA TYR A 209 -3.08 11.91 34.58
C TYR A 209 -2.24 12.95 35.31
N ALA A 210 -1.37 13.70 34.61
CA ALA A 210 -0.57 14.78 35.18
C ALA A 210 -1.44 15.90 35.76
N MET A 211 -2.51 16.30 35.05
CA MET A 211 -3.48 17.28 35.53
C MET A 211 -4.20 16.81 36.80
N LEU A 212 -4.65 15.56 36.85
CA LEU A 212 -5.28 14.97 38.04
C LEU A 212 -4.31 14.92 39.23
N ALA A 213 -3.05 14.58 38.99
CA ALA A 213 -2.01 14.59 40.02
C ALA A 213 -1.76 16.01 40.53
N LEU A 214 -1.66 17.00 39.65
CA LEU A 214 -1.46 18.41 40.00
C LEU A 214 -2.62 18.96 40.84
N VAL A 215 -3.86 18.73 40.43
CA VAL A 215 -5.06 19.13 41.18
C VAL A 215 -5.09 18.47 42.57
N SER A 216 -4.69 17.19 42.64
CA SER A 216 -4.62 16.47 43.92
C SER A 216 -3.59 17.08 44.87
N ILE A 217 -2.43 17.49 44.35
CA ILE A 217 -1.36 18.16 45.12
C ILE A 217 -1.83 19.54 45.58
N LEU A 218 -2.42 20.34 44.69
CA LEU A 218 -2.94 21.68 45.00
C LEU A 218 -4.01 21.62 46.10
N LYS A 219 -4.96 20.68 46.01
CA LYS A 219 -5.98 20.47 47.03
C LYS A 219 -5.38 20.04 48.37
N ALA A 220 -4.36 19.19 48.36
CA ALA A 220 -3.69 18.75 49.58
C ALA A 220 -2.92 19.89 50.27
N ASN A 221 -2.34 20.82 49.50
CA ASN A 221 -1.67 21.99 50.04
C ASN A 221 -2.66 23.05 50.54
N TYR A 222 -3.77 23.28 49.84
CA TYR A 222 -4.82 24.20 50.27
C TYR A 222 -5.47 23.78 51.60
N LEU A 223 -5.65 22.47 51.85
CA LEU A 223 -6.20 21.96 53.10
C LEU A 223 -5.20 21.95 54.28
N ARG A 224 -3.93 22.29 54.04
CA ARG A 224 -2.87 22.33 55.05
C ARG A 224 -2.51 23.74 55.51
N GLY A 225 -2.89 24.76 54.74
CA GLY A 225 -2.84 26.17 55.15
C GLY A 225 -4.12 26.55 55.87
#